data_AF-A0A925FJC3-F1
#
_entry.id   AF-A0A925FJC3-F1
#
_cell.length_a   1.000
_cell.length_b   1.000
_cell.length_c   1.000
_cell.angle_alpha   90.00
_cell.angle_beta   90.00
_cell.angle_gamma   90.00
#
_symmetry.space_group_name_H-M   'P 1'
#
loop_
_entity.id
_entity.type
_entity.pdbx_description
1 polymer ?
#
loop_
_entity_poly.entity_id
_entity_poly.type
_entity_poly.pdbx_seq_one_letter_code
_entity_poly.pdbx_strand_id
1 'polypeptide(L)'
;MSKQLQTIVIDPGHGGTESVGGSSSNNAVSDNGLLEKDLTFDIARRTASVLKDAANVLLTRNADVNLSLAERADIARRNNAAVFLSIHFNGFRDKTIDGVETFVASKPNLQSENLAQNVLQNLVRVTKGNNRGIRFADMGVLIPNRHSPQTAACLAEISFLTNPAQARNLEDAAYRQQIAIALGDAVLNNLPKTSASQSFSFDEDDDLAPGDFQSLDYEALGGDPVFDIKLPVSKTSTNGDDIHSVKKRLIELGFDWITLDKKMDTATVDAIKLFQTIVSGKNSISGDGKIDVGKTTHSWLQAVNAPRWQTMPAGSQTEGFLNYELTDTNDTHDFGTDWMADAIRSAAAHYRDNYLKTNTSAALFTVNDVSLPRGGNTPDHAGHEAGLACDLQLPKTDGKSGGITYSAGNFDRNAARAILKALKAQSSVSNIYFNDPDLIAENLCSALSGHDNHIHFEVKPPARGTIERHDLKHYHSGGRLYQGSY
;
A
#
# COMPACT_ATOMS: atom_id res chain seq x y z
N MET A 1 -31.15 2.77 9.98
CA MET A 1 -30.90 1.34 9.68
C MET A 1 -29.41 1.10 9.84
N SER A 2 -28.99 0.09 10.61
CA SER A 2 -27.57 -0.25 10.75
C SER A 2 -27.01 -0.65 9.39
N LYS A 3 -25.91 -0.02 8.97
CA LYS A 3 -25.18 -0.39 7.76
C LYS A 3 -24.79 -1.86 7.85
N GLN A 4 -25.32 -2.70 6.96
CA GLN A 4 -25.00 -4.13 6.95
C GLN A 4 -23.54 -4.29 6.49
N LEU A 5 -22.70 -4.83 7.36
CA LEU A 5 -21.30 -5.11 7.02
C LEU A 5 -21.24 -6.14 5.90
N GLN A 6 -20.35 -5.93 4.93
CA GLN A 6 -20.10 -6.92 3.88
C GLN A 6 -19.48 -8.18 4.48
N THR A 7 -19.87 -9.35 3.97
CA THR A 7 -19.27 -10.62 4.39
C THR A 7 -18.00 -10.87 3.61
N ILE A 8 -16.91 -11.16 4.30
CA ILE A 8 -15.62 -11.55 3.73
C ILE A 8 -15.30 -12.96 4.21
N VAL A 9 -14.97 -13.86 3.29
CA VAL A 9 -14.49 -15.20 3.62
C VAL A 9 -12.99 -15.28 3.39
N ILE A 10 -12.25 -15.62 4.44
CA ILE A 10 -10.82 -15.95 4.35
C ILE A 10 -10.69 -17.48 4.48
N ASP A 11 -10.08 -18.11 3.48
CA ASP A 11 -9.91 -19.55 3.41
C ASP A 11 -8.45 -19.94 3.68
N PRO A 12 -8.09 -20.30 4.93
CA PRO A 12 -6.81 -20.92 5.19
C PRO A 12 -6.74 -22.30 4.54
N GLY A 13 -5.91 -22.43 3.51
CA GLY A 13 -5.69 -23.68 2.78
C GLY A 13 -5.35 -24.85 3.70
N HIS A 14 -5.68 -26.06 3.25
CA HIS A 14 -5.34 -27.33 3.93
C HIS A 14 -5.94 -27.45 5.35
N GLY A 15 -5.40 -28.35 6.17
CA GLY A 15 -5.85 -28.61 7.55
C GLY A 15 -6.04 -30.10 7.84
N GLY A 16 -6.13 -30.47 9.11
CA GLY A 16 -6.32 -31.84 9.57
C GLY A 16 -5.15 -32.76 9.21
N THR A 17 -5.41 -34.07 9.21
CA THR A 17 -4.43 -35.10 8.87
C THR A 17 -4.70 -35.80 7.56
N GLU A 18 -5.94 -35.74 7.06
CA GLU A 18 -6.37 -36.45 5.85
C GLU A 18 -6.82 -35.52 4.71
N SER A 19 -6.63 -35.97 3.48
CA SER A 19 -7.12 -35.29 2.29
C SER A 19 -8.63 -35.46 2.17
N VAL A 20 -9.36 -34.39 1.93
CA VAL A 20 -10.83 -34.38 1.86
C VAL A 20 -11.26 -33.70 0.56
N GLY A 21 -12.06 -34.39 -0.28
CA GLY A 21 -12.71 -33.82 -1.46
C GLY A 21 -11.81 -32.92 -2.34
N GLY A 22 -10.62 -33.43 -2.69
CA GLY A 22 -9.63 -32.74 -3.51
C GLY A 22 -8.70 -31.77 -2.77
N SER A 23 -8.95 -31.47 -1.49
CA SER A 23 -8.04 -30.67 -0.65
C SER A 23 -7.09 -31.60 0.10
N SER A 24 -5.78 -31.42 -0.05
CA SER A 24 -4.80 -32.16 0.76
C SER A 24 -4.75 -31.64 2.19
N SER A 25 -4.36 -32.48 3.16
CA SER A 25 -4.24 -32.07 4.57
C SER A 25 -3.09 -31.10 4.84
N ASN A 26 -2.04 -31.20 4.04
CA ASN A 26 -0.93 -30.26 3.92
C ASN A 26 -0.35 -30.41 2.51
N ASN A 27 0.35 -29.41 2.00
CA ASN A 27 1.04 -29.52 0.72
C ASN A 27 2.54 -29.23 0.89
N ALA A 28 2.94 -28.00 1.20
CA ALA A 28 4.34 -27.67 1.40
C ALA A 28 4.83 -27.89 2.86
N VAL A 29 6.09 -28.32 2.98
CA VAL A 29 6.81 -28.43 4.25
C VAL A 29 8.19 -27.81 4.05
N SER A 30 8.60 -26.93 4.96
CA SER A 30 9.94 -26.34 4.93
C SER A 30 10.98 -27.24 5.58
N ASP A 31 12.26 -26.95 5.34
CA ASP A 31 13.38 -27.72 5.93
C ASP A 31 13.48 -27.62 7.46
N ASN A 32 12.96 -26.52 8.04
CA ASN A 32 12.83 -26.32 9.48
C ASN A 32 11.50 -26.87 10.05
N GLY A 33 10.70 -27.58 9.26
CA GLY A 33 9.52 -28.30 9.73
C GLY A 33 8.24 -27.47 9.85
N LEU A 34 8.20 -26.24 9.31
CA LEU A 34 6.96 -25.48 9.20
C LEU A 34 6.02 -26.17 8.21
N LEU A 35 4.76 -26.27 8.58
CA LEU A 35 3.71 -26.84 7.75
C LEU A 35 2.89 -25.70 7.14
N GLU A 36 2.61 -25.81 5.84
CA GLU A 36 1.75 -24.85 5.14
C GLU A 36 0.41 -24.67 5.84
N LYS A 37 -0.25 -25.77 6.23
CA LYS A 37 -1.57 -25.72 6.90
C LYS A 37 -1.58 -24.90 8.20
N ASP A 38 -0.46 -24.83 8.91
CA ASP A 38 -0.36 -24.09 10.18
C ASP A 38 -0.12 -22.61 9.90
N LEU A 39 0.73 -22.31 8.91
CA LEU A 39 1.03 -20.94 8.49
C LEU A 39 -0.18 -20.27 7.83
N THR A 40 -0.89 -20.96 6.94
CA THR A 40 -2.12 -20.43 6.32
C THR A 40 -3.18 -20.14 7.38
N PHE A 41 -3.29 -20.99 8.41
CA PHE A 41 -4.22 -20.78 9.51
C PHE A 41 -3.86 -19.57 10.38
N ASP A 42 -2.59 -19.43 10.77
CA ASP A 42 -2.11 -18.28 11.57
C ASP A 42 -2.33 -16.96 10.81
N ILE A 43 -1.91 -16.90 9.55
CA ILE A 43 -2.05 -15.70 8.72
C ILE A 43 -3.51 -15.37 8.47
N ALA A 44 -4.36 -16.36 8.16
CA ALA A 44 -5.80 -16.12 7.98
C ALA A 44 -6.46 -15.54 9.23
N ARG A 45 -6.10 -16.03 10.44
CA ARG A 45 -6.63 -15.47 11.70
C ARG A 45 -6.16 -14.04 11.93
N ARG A 46 -4.91 -13.72 11.59
CA ARG A 46 -4.39 -12.35 11.67
C ARG A 46 -5.09 -11.43 10.67
N THR A 47 -5.27 -11.86 9.42
CA THR A 47 -5.99 -11.11 8.38
C THR A 47 -7.44 -10.89 8.81
N ALA A 48 -8.11 -11.90 9.36
CA ALA A 48 -9.45 -11.73 9.91
C ALA A 48 -9.48 -10.73 11.07
N SER A 49 -8.46 -10.70 11.92
CA SER A 49 -8.35 -9.70 12.98
C SER A 49 -8.11 -8.28 12.45
N VAL A 50 -7.42 -8.11 11.32
CA VAL A 50 -7.26 -6.81 10.64
C VAL A 50 -8.59 -6.31 10.08
N LEU A 51 -9.41 -7.23 9.56
CA LEU A 51 -10.67 -6.91 8.88
C LEU A 51 -11.90 -6.82 9.79
N LYS A 52 -11.81 -7.27 11.05
CA LYS A 52 -12.95 -7.52 11.96
C LYS A 52 -13.86 -6.30 12.20
N ASP A 53 -13.29 -5.09 12.17
CA ASP A 53 -14.03 -3.85 12.48
C ASP A 53 -14.67 -3.24 11.22
N ALA A 54 -14.24 -3.67 10.03
CA ALA A 54 -14.71 -3.18 8.74
C ALA A 54 -15.70 -4.12 8.04
N ALA A 55 -15.72 -5.40 8.41
CA ALA A 55 -16.49 -6.42 7.73
C ALA A 55 -16.92 -7.57 8.64
N ASN A 56 -17.95 -8.30 8.22
CA ASN A 56 -18.28 -9.59 8.82
C ASN A 56 -17.32 -10.66 8.25
N VAL A 57 -16.27 -11.00 9.01
CA VAL A 57 -15.23 -11.93 8.53
C VAL A 57 -15.50 -13.35 8.99
N LEU A 58 -15.53 -14.28 8.04
CA LEU A 58 -15.67 -15.71 8.29
C LEU A 58 -14.40 -16.43 7.84
N LEU A 59 -13.95 -17.39 8.65
CA LEU A 59 -12.91 -18.34 8.23
C LEU A 59 -13.59 -19.63 7.73
N THR A 60 -13.06 -20.25 6.68
CA THR A 60 -13.57 -21.56 6.25
C THR A 60 -13.36 -22.64 7.30
N ARG A 61 -12.26 -22.56 8.06
CA ARG A 61 -11.99 -23.39 9.25
C ARG A 61 -11.47 -22.54 10.41
N ASN A 62 -11.78 -22.96 11.63
CA ASN A 62 -11.35 -22.33 12.88
C ASN A 62 -10.54 -23.28 13.78
N ALA A 63 -10.14 -24.44 13.24
CA ALA A 63 -9.30 -25.45 13.88
C ALA A 63 -8.43 -26.14 12.82
N ASP A 64 -7.53 -27.03 13.25
CA ASP A 64 -6.77 -27.91 12.35
C ASP A 64 -7.66 -29.05 11.82
N VAL A 65 -8.59 -28.67 10.94
CA VAL A 65 -9.51 -29.58 10.24
C VAL A 65 -9.45 -29.32 8.74
N ASN A 66 -9.54 -30.37 7.93
CA ASN A 66 -9.61 -30.21 6.49
C ASN A 66 -11.06 -30.07 6.03
N LEU A 67 -11.29 -29.27 4.99
CA LEU A 67 -12.54 -29.19 4.26
C LEU A 67 -12.29 -29.50 2.79
N SER A 68 -13.27 -30.10 2.12
CA SER A 68 -13.22 -30.24 0.67
C SER A 68 -13.13 -28.89 -0.03
N LEU A 69 -12.56 -28.89 -1.23
CA LEU A 69 -12.48 -27.66 -2.04
C LEU A 69 -13.87 -27.11 -2.38
N ALA A 70 -14.89 -27.97 -2.45
CA ALA A 70 -16.27 -27.56 -2.68
C ALA A 70 -16.87 -26.90 -1.43
N GLU A 71 -16.71 -27.50 -0.25
CA GLU A 71 -17.22 -26.94 1.02
C GLU A 71 -16.62 -25.57 1.33
N ARG A 72 -15.33 -25.36 1.06
CA ARG A 72 -14.65 -24.06 1.26
C ARG A 72 -15.32 -22.93 0.47
N ALA A 73 -15.53 -23.14 -0.83
CA ALA A 73 -16.20 -22.15 -1.67
C ALA A 73 -17.70 -22.03 -1.33
N ASP A 74 -18.32 -23.13 -0.93
CA ASP A 74 -19.73 -23.15 -0.55
C ASP A 74 -20.02 -22.31 0.71
N ILE A 75 -19.05 -22.17 1.62
CA ILE A 75 -19.15 -21.24 2.76
C ILE A 75 -19.27 -19.79 2.26
N ALA A 76 -18.49 -19.38 1.26
CA ALA A 76 -18.59 -18.05 0.66
C ALA A 76 -19.94 -17.83 -0.03
N ARG A 77 -20.35 -18.82 -0.83
CA ARG A 77 -21.62 -18.79 -1.56
C ARG A 77 -22.83 -18.70 -0.62
N ARG A 78 -22.91 -19.55 0.41
CA ARG A 78 -24.03 -19.58 1.38
C ARG A 78 -24.13 -18.32 2.24
N ASN A 79 -23.02 -17.63 2.46
CA ASN A 79 -22.98 -16.40 3.27
C ASN A 79 -22.99 -15.12 2.42
N ASN A 80 -23.24 -15.23 1.11
CA ASN A 80 -23.25 -14.10 0.16
C ASN A 80 -21.98 -13.24 0.28
N ALA A 81 -20.82 -13.88 0.32
CA ALA A 81 -19.56 -13.19 0.51
C ALA A 81 -19.27 -12.22 -0.65
N ALA A 82 -18.91 -10.99 -0.29
CA ALA A 82 -18.41 -9.99 -1.25
C ALA A 82 -16.99 -10.35 -1.72
N VAL A 83 -16.18 -10.91 -0.82
CA VAL A 83 -14.81 -11.34 -1.09
C VAL A 83 -14.60 -12.77 -0.57
N PHE A 84 -13.95 -13.58 -1.38
CA PHE A 84 -13.34 -14.86 -1.01
C PHE A 84 -11.83 -14.80 -1.29
N LEU A 85 -11.02 -14.88 -0.23
CA LEU A 85 -9.56 -14.92 -0.33
C LEU A 85 -9.04 -16.23 0.24
N SER A 86 -8.50 -17.10 -0.62
CA SER A 86 -7.82 -18.32 -0.20
C SER A 86 -6.33 -18.06 -0.02
N ILE A 87 -5.75 -18.57 1.06
CA ILE A 87 -4.36 -18.32 1.47
C ILE A 87 -3.59 -19.64 1.46
N HIS A 88 -2.50 -19.66 0.70
CA HIS A 88 -1.64 -20.81 0.46
C HIS A 88 -0.15 -20.44 0.45
N PHE A 89 0.69 -21.47 0.49
CA PHE A 89 2.12 -21.37 0.20
C PHE A 89 2.52 -22.37 -0.86
N ASN A 90 3.34 -21.90 -1.79
CA ASN A 90 3.86 -22.74 -2.84
C ASN A 90 4.92 -23.71 -2.30
N GLY A 91 5.16 -24.78 -3.04
CA GLY A 91 6.25 -25.71 -2.79
C GLY A 91 6.83 -26.23 -4.10
N PHE A 92 8.16 -26.29 -4.19
CA PHE A 92 8.83 -26.79 -5.39
C PHE A 92 10.09 -27.59 -5.05
N ARG A 93 10.44 -28.54 -5.92
CA ARG A 93 11.60 -29.43 -5.72
C ARG A 93 12.91 -28.64 -5.72
N ASP A 94 13.01 -27.64 -6.59
CA ASP A 94 14.11 -26.67 -6.54
C ASP A 94 13.82 -25.63 -5.45
N LYS A 95 14.55 -25.77 -4.34
CA LYS A 95 14.42 -24.93 -3.14
C LYS A 95 14.96 -23.51 -3.32
N THR A 96 15.55 -23.19 -4.46
CA THR A 96 15.97 -21.82 -4.78
C THR A 96 14.80 -20.98 -5.31
N ILE A 97 13.72 -21.63 -5.77
CA ILE A 97 12.55 -20.93 -6.29
C ILE A 97 11.87 -20.14 -5.16
N ASP A 98 11.48 -18.92 -5.49
CA ASP A 98 10.79 -17.98 -4.62
C ASP A 98 9.84 -17.12 -5.46
N GLY A 99 8.85 -16.55 -4.78
CA GLY A 99 7.99 -15.51 -5.29
C GLY A 99 6.54 -15.64 -4.83
N VAL A 100 5.82 -14.56 -5.05
CA VAL A 100 4.40 -14.41 -4.81
C VAL A 100 3.66 -14.59 -6.13
N GLU A 101 2.61 -15.40 -6.13
CA GLU A 101 1.64 -15.46 -7.22
C GLU A 101 0.22 -15.43 -6.69
N THR A 102 -0.70 -14.98 -7.52
CA THR A 102 -2.13 -15.03 -7.21
C THR A 102 -2.85 -15.75 -8.34
N PHE A 103 -3.95 -16.42 -8.01
CA PHE A 103 -4.78 -17.16 -8.94
C PHE A 103 -6.20 -16.61 -8.94
N VAL A 104 -6.79 -16.56 -10.13
CA VAL A 104 -8.20 -16.26 -10.37
C VAL A 104 -8.77 -17.28 -11.36
N ALA A 105 -10.10 -17.36 -11.43
CA ALA A 105 -10.77 -18.18 -12.45
C ALA A 105 -10.31 -17.80 -13.86
N SER A 106 -10.44 -18.69 -14.85
CA SER A 106 -10.00 -18.41 -16.22
C SER A 106 -10.82 -17.32 -16.91
N LYS A 107 -12.05 -17.09 -16.47
CA LYS A 107 -12.92 -15.98 -16.89
C LYS A 107 -13.47 -15.27 -15.65
N PRO A 108 -12.64 -14.51 -14.93
CA PRO A 108 -13.04 -13.91 -13.67
C PRO A 108 -13.92 -12.68 -13.91
N ASN A 109 -14.66 -12.26 -12.88
CA ASN A 109 -15.24 -10.92 -12.88
C ASN A 109 -14.14 -9.87 -12.59
N LEU A 110 -14.40 -8.62 -12.96
CA LEU A 110 -13.45 -7.51 -12.76
C LEU A 110 -13.01 -7.37 -11.30
N GLN A 111 -13.92 -7.63 -10.35
CA GLN A 111 -13.63 -7.52 -8.92
C GLN A 111 -12.64 -8.60 -8.45
N SER A 112 -12.63 -9.78 -9.05
CA SER A 112 -11.68 -10.86 -8.75
C SER A 112 -10.30 -10.56 -9.31
N GLU A 113 -10.22 -10.00 -10.53
CA GLU A 113 -8.94 -9.55 -11.11
C GLU A 113 -8.33 -8.43 -10.28
N ASN A 114 -9.13 -7.42 -9.91
CA ASN A 114 -8.69 -6.32 -9.06
C ASN A 114 -8.23 -6.82 -7.69
N LEU A 115 -8.96 -7.76 -7.08
CA LEU A 115 -8.56 -8.37 -5.82
C LEU A 115 -7.20 -9.06 -5.95
N ALA A 116 -7.02 -9.90 -6.97
CA ALA A 116 -5.77 -10.63 -7.19
C ALA A 116 -4.60 -9.68 -7.45
N GLN A 117 -4.82 -8.62 -8.24
CA GLN A 117 -3.81 -7.60 -8.49
C GLN A 117 -3.40 -6.87 -7.21
N ASN A 118 -4.36 -6.48 -6.38
CA ASN A 118 -4.11 -5.80 -5.10
C ASN A 118 -3.40 -6.71 -4.10
N VAL A 119 -3.81 -7.97 -4.01
CA VAL A 119 -3.18 -8.97 -3.13
C VAL A 119 -1.74 -9.22 -3.57
N LEU A 120 -1.51 -9.45 -4.86
CA LEU A 120 -0.18 -9.67 -5.42
C LEU A 120 0.76 -8.51 -5.12
N GLN A 121 0.32 -7.27 -5.39
CA GLN A 121 1.14 -6.07 -5.17
C GLN A 121 1.50 -5.89 -3.70
N ASN A 122 0.53 -6.06 -2.79
CA ASN A 122 0.74 -5.89 -1.36
C ASN A 122 1.63 -6.98 -0.78
N LEU A 123 1.47 -8.23 -1.21
CA LEU A 123 2.32 -9.33 -0.79
C LEU A 123 3.75 -9.20 -1.31
N VAL A 124 3.97 -8.84 -2.59
CA VAL A 124 5.31 -8.58 -3.13
C VAL A 124 6.01 -7.48 -2.33
N ARG A 125 5.27 -6.41 -1.97
CA ARG A 125 5.80 -5.30 -1.18
C ARG A 125 6.31 -5.74 0.20
N VAL A 126 5.57 -6.59 0.91
CA VAL A 126 5.93 -7.03 2.26
C VAL A 126 6.92 -8.19 2.25
N THR A 127 6.69 -9.20 1.42
CA THR A 127 7.51 -10.42 1.41
C THR A 127 8.88 -10.20 0.79
N LYS A 128 9.00 -9.19 -0.09
CA LYS A 128 10.16 -8.98 -0.98
C LYS A 128 10.45 -10.18 -1.90
N GLY A 129 9.50 -11.11 -2.03
CA GLY A 129 9.58 -12.24 -2.95
C GLY A 129 9.41 -11.78 -4.39
N ASN A 130 9.89 -12.59 -5.33
CA ASN A 130 9.71 -12.33 -6.77
C ASN A 130 8.23 -12.17 -7.12
N ASN A 131 7.88 -11.19 -7.95
CA ASN A 131 6.53 -11.10 -8.50
C ASN A 131 6.36 -12.15 -9.60
N ARG A 132 5.49 -13.13 -9.39
CA ARG A 132 5.23 -14.22 -10.36
C ARG A 132 3.90 -14.07 -11.10
N GLY A 133 3.23 -12.93 -10.91
CA GLY A 133 2.05 -12.54 -11.66
C GLY A 133 0.74 -13.12 -11.16
N ILE A 134 -0.32 -12.79 -11.90
CA ILE A 134 -1.65 -13.37 -11.76
C ILE A 134 -1.76 -14.56 -12.72
N ARG A 135 -2.31 -15.67 -12.23
CA ARG A 135 -2.54 -16.90 -12.98
C ARG A 135 -4.05 -17.11 -13.16
N PHE A 136 -4.45 -17.40 -14.40
CA PHE A 136 -5.85 -17.60 -14.77
C PHE A 136 -6.12 -19.10 -14.91
N ALA A 137 -6.80 -19.71 -13.95
CA ALA A 137 -7.04 -21.15 -13.94
C ALA A 137 -8.34 -21.53 -13.20
N ASP A 138 -9.17 -22.33 -13.86
CA ASP A 138 -10.34 -22.97 -13.23
C ASP A 138 -9.90 -24.15 -12.35
N MET A 139 -9.36 -23.84 -11.17
CA MET A 139 -8.80 -24.83 -10.24
C MET A 139 -9.40 -24.74 -8.85
N GLY A 140 -9.60 -25.90 -8.22
CA GLY A 140 -10.02 -26.03 -6.83
C GLY A 140 -11.10 -25.05 -6.40
N VAL A 141 -10.80 -24.18 -5.44
CA VAL A 141 -11.76 -23.20 -4.89
C VAL A 141 -12.17 -22.12 -5.89
N LEU A 142 -11.47 -21.94 -7.02
CA LEU A 142 -11.72 -20.90 -8.03
C LEU A 142 -12.55 -21.37 -9.24
N ILE A 143 -13.07 -22.60 -9.24
CA ILE A 143 -13.92 -23.10 -10.34
C ILE A 143 -15.15 -22.16 -10.52
N PRO A 144 -15.45 -21.67 -11.74
CA PRO A 144 -16.40 -20.56 -12.00
C PRO A 144 -17.80 -20.65 -11.38
N ASN A 145 -18.28 -21.86 -11.08
CA ASN A 145 -19.63 -22.10 -10.52
C ASN A 145 -19.64 -22.36 -9.00
N ARG A 146 -18.50 -22.23 -8.32
CA ARG A 146 -18.41 -22.47 -6.87
C ARG A 146 -18.72 -21.24 -6.04
N HIS A 147 -18.60 -20.05 -6.62
CA HIS A 147 -18.90 -18.77 -5.99
C HIS A 147 -20.13 -18.12 -6.63
N SER A 148 -20.73 -17.16 -5.92
CA SER A 148 -21.74 -16.30 -6.54
C SER A 148 -21.10 -15.41 -7.61
N PRO A 149 -21.79 -15.05 -8.70
CA PRO A 149 -21.20 -14.26 -9.79
C PRO A 149 -20.62 -12.90 -9.36
N GLN A 150 -21.11 -12.34 -8.25
CA GLN A 150 -20.68 -11.05 -7.70
C GLN A 150 -19.56 -11.17 -6.65
N THR A 151 -19.19 -12.39 -6.24
CA THR A 151 -18.10 -12.60 -5.28
C THR A 151 -16.76 -12.33 -5.98
N ALA A 152 -15.94 -11.47 -5.39
CA ALA A 152 -14.54 -11.32 -5.79
C ALA A 152 -13.74 -12.49 -5.20
N ALA A 153 -13.23 -13.40 -6.03
CA ALA A 153 -12.56 -14.61 -5.59
C ALA A 153 -11.10 -14.67 -6.08
N CYS A 154 -10.17 -14.84 -5.15
CA CYS A 154 -8.74 -14.97 -5.44
C CYS A 154 -8.12 -16.01 -4.51
N LEU A 155 -7.08 -16.70 -5.00
CA LEU A 155 -6.17 -17.51 -4.19
C LEU A 155 -4.78 -16.87 -4.21
N ALA A 156 -4.13 -16.78 -3.05
CA ALA A 156 -2.82 -16.20 -2.89
C ALA A 156 -1.80 -17.26 -2.50
N GLU A 157 -0.74 -17.39 -3.29
CA GLU A 157 0.46 -18.12 -2.92
C GLU A 157 1.48 -17.12 -2.39
N ILE A 158 1.60 -17.05 -1.05
CA ILE A 158 2.32 -15.97 -0.37
C ILE A 158 3.83 -16.02 -0.65
N SER A 159 4.40 -17.21 -0.66
CA SER A 159 5.80 -17.47 -1.01
C SER A 159 6.00 -18.97 -1.22
N PHE A 160 7.21 -19.40 -1.58
CA PHE A 160 7.58 -20.82 -1.65
C PHE A 160 8.09 -21.27 -0.27
N LEU A 161 7.28 -22.05 0.46
CA LEU A 161 7.65 -22.54 1.80
C LEU A 161 8.87 -23.47 1.77
N THR A 162 9.11 -24.14 0.64
CA THR A 162 10.32 -24.95 0.42
C THR A 162 11.59 -24.12 0.29
N ASN A 163 11.48 -22.79 0.11
CA ASN A 163 12.63 -21.89 0.07
C ASN A 163 13.13 -21.60 1.50
N PRO A 164 14.38 -21.95 1.86
CA PRO A 164 14.87 -21.80 3.22
C PRO A 164 14.91 -20.34 3.73
N ALA A 165 15.08 -19.36 2.84
CA ALA A 165 15.07 -17.95 3.25
C ALA A 165 13.65 -17.49 3.61
N GLN A 166 12.67 -17.86 2.79
CA GLN A 166 11.26 -17.56 3.08
C GLN A 166 10.76 -18.29 4.32
N ALA A 167 11.10 -19.57 4.47
CA ALA A 167 10.75 -20.35 5.65
C ALA A 167 11.30 -19.75 6.95
N ARG A 168 12.53 -19.22 6.95
CA ARG A 168 13.09 -18.53 8.13
C ARG A 168 12.33 -17.24 8.47
N ASN A 169 11.98 -16.43 7.47
CA ASN A 169 11.18 -15.23 7.71
C ASN A 169 9.81 -15.59 8.31
N LEU A 170 9.22 -16.70 7.84
CA LEU A 170 7.93 -17.18 8.31
C LEU A 170 7.94 -17.75 9.73
N GLU A 171 9.09 -17.95 10.37
CA GLU A 171 9.17 -18.22 11.83
C GLU A 171 8.81 -16.98 12.65
N ASP A 172 9.05 -15.78 12.12
CA ASP A 172 8.78 -14.52 12.80
C ASP A 172 7.28 -14.16 12.75
N ALA A 173 6.68 -14.04 13.94
CA ALA A 173 5.29 -13.64 14.10
C ALA A 173 5.01 -12.21 13.60
N ALA A 174 5.99 -11.30 13.66
CA ALA A 174 5.86 -9.95 13.14
C ALA A 174 5.81 -9.95 11.60
N TYR A 175 6.63 -10.78 10.95
CA TYR A 175 6.58 -10.96 9.50
C TYR A 175 5.23 -11.52 9.04
N ARG A 176 4.72 -12.55 9.72
CA ARG A 176 3.37 -13.07 9.47
C ARG A 176 2.27 -12.02 9.71
N GLN A 177 2.45 -11.13 10.67
CA GLN A 177 1.54 -10.01 10.91
C GLN A 177 1.57 -8.96 9.77
N GLN A 178 2.74 -8.64 9.23
CA GLN A 178 2.86 -7.73 8.10
C GLN A 178 2.18 -8.30 6.85
N ILE A 179 2.36 -9.60 6.58
CA ILE A 179 1.64 -10.30 5.51
C ILE A 179 0.14 -10.19 5.72
N ALA A 180 -0.33 -10.42 6.95
CA ALA A 180 -1.74 -10.35 7.26
C ALA A 180 -2.35 -8.95 7.06
N ILE A 181 -1.62 -7.89 7.42
CA ILE A 181 -2.01 -6.49 7.16
C ILE A 181 -2.07 -6.23 5.65
N ALA A 182 -1.06 -6.67 4.90
CA ALA A 182 -1.01 -6.51 3.44
C ALA A 182 -2.21 -7.17 2.75
N LEU A 183 -2.61 -8.36 3.19
CA LEU A 183 -3.82 -9.04 2.72
C LEU A 183 -5.10 -8.28 3.13
N GLY A 184 -5.17 -7.78 4.36
CA GLY A 184 -6.29 -6.98 4.84
C GLY A 184 -6.50 -5.71 4.02
N ASP A 185 -5.43 -4.93 3.81
CA ASP A 185 -5.43 -3.72 2.98
C ASP A 185 -5.90 -4.03 1.54
N ALA A 186 -5.39 -5.11 0.94
CA ALA A 186 -5.79 -5.54 -0.40
C ALA A 186 -7.29 -5.84 -0.49
N VAL A 187 -7.84 -6.50 0.53
CA VAL A 187 -9.26 -6.85 0.60
C VAL A 187 -10.12 -5.60 0.80
N LEU A 188 -9.75 -4.70 1.71
CA LEU A 188 -10.49 -3.45 1.96
C LEU A 188 -10.54 -2.54 0.73
N ASN A 189 -9.43 -2.42 0.01
CA ASN A 189 -9.35 -1.64 -1.22
C ASN A 189 -10.20 -2.23 -2.37
N ASN A 190 -10.58 -3.50 -2.27
CA ASN A 190 -11.44 -4.18 -3.24
C ASN A 190 -12.93 -4.10 -2.88
N LEU A 191 -13.29 -3.61 -1.69
CA LEU A 191 -14.70 -3.45 -1.32
C LEU A 191 -15.29 -2.22 -2.04
N PRO A 192 -16.53 -2.30 -2.54
CA PRO A 192 -17.24 -1.14 -3.06
C PRO A 192 -17.25 -0.01 -2.02
N LYS A 193 -16.74 1.17 -2.39
CA LYS A 193 -16.84 2.37 -1.56
C LYS A 193 -18.32 2.68 -1.34
N THR A 194 -18.83 2.39 -0.15
CA THR A 194 -20.22 2.68 0.21
C THR A 194 -20.41 4.19 0.27
N SER A 195 -21.36 4.70 -0.52
CA SER A 195 -21.74 6.10 -0.61
C SER A 195 -22.37 6.62 0.69
N ALA A 196 -21.68 7.57 1.31
CA ALA A 196 -22.22 8.69 2.08
C ALA A 196 -21.14 9.78 1.94
N SER A 197 -21.28 10.83 1.13
CA SER A 197 -22.32 11.86 1.10
C SER A 197 -22.49 12.53 -0.29
N GLN A 198 -23.75 12.75 -0.66
CA GLN A 198 -24.35 13.80 -1.53
C GLN A 198 -23.66 14.28 -2.84
N SER A 199 -24.20 13.76 -3.95
CA SER A 199 -24.66 14.40 -5.20
C SER A 199 -23.94 15.63 -5.78
N PHE A 200 -23.48 15.49 -7.03
CA PHE A 200 -23.95 16.32 -8.15
C PHE A 200 -24.17 15.43 -9.38
N SER A 201 -25.38 15.50 -9.94
CA SER A 201 -25.77 14.88 -11.20
C SER A 201 -25.24 15.69 -12.37
N PHE A 202 -24.76 15.01 -13.41
CA PHE A 202 -24.80 15.53 -14.77
C PHE A 202 -25.40 14.46 -15.68
N ASP A 203 -26.34 14.93 -16.50
CA ASP A 203 -27.34 14.20 -17.25
C ASP A 203 -26.77 13.16 -18.24
N GLU A 204 -27.60 12.14 -18.49
CA GLU A 204 -27.48 11.21 -19.61
C GLU A 204 -27.62 11.98 -20.94
N ASP A 205 -26.66 11.79 -21.85
CA ASP A 205 -26.87 11.53 -23.30
C ASP A 205 -25.54 11.70 -24.07
N ASP A 206 -24.97 10.59 -24.55
CA ASP A 206 -24.57 10.46 -25.96
C ASP A 206 -24.18 9.00 -26.28
N ASP A 207 -24.89 8.44 -27.25
CA ASP A 207 -24.74 7.12 -27.84
C ASP A 207 -23.34 6.89 -28.44
N LEU A 208 -22.68 5.77 -28.08
CA LEU A 208 -21.71 5.12 -28.95
C LEU A 208 -21.97 3.61 -29.02
N ALA A 209 -22.28 3.16 -30.23
CA ALA A 209 -22.70 1.80 -30.57
C ALA A 209 -21.63 0.72 -30.30
N PRO A 210 -22.03 -0.53 -30.01
CA PRO A 210 -21.11 -1.63 -29.76
C PRO A 210 -20.61 -2.22 -31.09
N GLY A 211 -19.34 -1.99 -31.43
CA GLY A 211 -18.67 -2.63 -32.56
C GLY A 211 -17.22 -2.19 -32.69
N ASP A 212 -16.30 -3.17 -32.67
CA ASP A 212 -14.84 -3.08 -32.83
C ASP A 212 -13.99 -2.82 -31.57
N PHE A 213 -14.11 -3.70 -30.57
CA PHE A 213 -12.93 -4.10 -29.79
C PHE A 213 -12.33 -5.36 -30.42
N GLN A 214 -11.34 -5.18 -31.29
CA GLN A 214 -10.44 -6.28 -31.64
C GLN A 214 -9.70 -6.71 -30.37
N SER A 215 -9.71 -8.03 -30.13
CA SER A 215 -8.96 -8.68 -29.06
C SER A 215 -7.48 -8.28 -29.13
N LEU A 216 -6.98 -7.65 -28.06
CA LEU A 216 -5.54 -7.38 -27.92
C LEU A 216 -4.81 -8.72 -27.80
N ASP A 217 -3.97 -8.98 -28.79
CA ASP A 217 -3.09 -10.15 -28.88
C ASP A 217 -1.96 -10.02 -27.84
N TYR A 218 -2.04 -10.81 -26.78
CA TYR A 218 -1.14 -10.73 -25.62
C TYR A 218 0.29 -11.21 -25.90
N GLU A 219 0.57 -11.83 -27.06
CA GLU A 219 1.96 -12.08 -27.49
C GLU A 219 2.68 -10.79 -27.94
N ALA A 220 1.95 -9.72 -28.26
CA ALA A 220 2.51 -8.41 -28.61
C ALA A 220 2.89 -7.53 -27.38
N LEU A 221 2.64 -8.00 -26.16
CA LEU A 221 2.92 -7.28 -24.89
C LEU A 221 4.17 -7.80 -24.18
N GLY A 222 5.23 -8.11 -24.95
CA GLY A 222 6.46 -8.75 -24.47
C GLY A 222 6.98 -8.28 -23.11
N GLY A 223 7.06 -9.22 -22.14
CA GLY A 223 7.71 -9.01 -20.85
C GLY A 223 6.99 -8.03 -19.91
N ASP A 224 7.43 -7.95 -18.64
CA ASP A 224 7.02 -6.88 -17.71
C ASP A 224 6.91 -5.53 -18.44
N PRO A 225 5.94 -4.66 -18.09
CA PRO A 225 5.84 -3.35 -18.71
C PRO A 225 7.07 -2.54 -18.29
N VAL A 226 8.13 -2.62 -19.09
CA VAL A 226 9.19 -1.65 -19.08
C VAL A 226 8.53 -0.36 -19.54
N PHE A 227 8.35 0.58 -18.62
CA PHE A 227 8.10 1.97 -19.00
C PHE A 227 9.27 2.38 -19.90
N ASP A 228 9.06 2.37 -21.22
CA ASP A 228 10.08 2.63 -22.22
C ASP A 228 9.62 3.74 -23.15
N ILE A 229 10.22 4.91 -22.97
CA ILE A 229 10.05 6.05 -23.88
C ILE A 229 11.24 6.14 -24.82
N LYS A 230 10.96 6.34 -26.10
CA LYS A 230 11.99 6.36 -27.16
C LYS A 230 12.63 7.74 -27.29
N LEU A 231 11.85 8.80 -27.11
CA LEU A 231 12.30 10.19 -27.19
C LEU A 231 12.02 10.94 -25.88
N PRO A 232 12.77 12.03 -25.60
CA PRO A 232 12.45 12.89 -24.47
C PRO A 232 11.01 13.42 -24.53
N VAL A 233 10.31 13.35 -23.39
CA VAL A 233 8.95 13.90 -23.24
C VAL A 233 9.02 15.24 -22.51
N SER A 234 8.44 16.27 -23.10
CA SER A 234 8.45 17.65 -22.62
C SER A 234 7.21 18.39 -23.12
N LYS A 235 7.01 19.63 -22.66
CA LYS A 235 5.90 20.49 -23.10
C LYS A 235 5.78 20.68 -24.63
N THR A 236 6.88 20.52 -25.38
CA THR A 236 6.89 20.69 -26.86
C THR A 236 6.90 19.35 -27.60
N SER A 237 6.82 18.22 -26.89
CA SER A 237 6.88 16.91 -27.53
C SER A 237 5.61 16.63 -28.34
N THR A 238 5.80 16.03 -29.51
CA THR A 238 4.71 15.67 -30.44
C THR A 238 4.58 14.15 -30.65
N ASN A 239 5.49 13.34 -30.07
CA ASN A 239 5.39 11.89 -30.10
C ASN A 239 4.29 11.41 -29.14
N GLY A 240 3.10 11.15 -29.70
CA GLY A 240 1.92 10.77 -28.94
C GLY A 240 2.05 9.46 -28.16
N ASP A 241 2.87 8.51 -28.61
CA ASP A 241 3.01 7.22 -27.95
C ASP A 241 3.90 7.31 -26.69
N ASP A 242 4.99 8.08 -26.77
CA ASP A 242 5.85 8.35 -25.60
C ASP A 242 5.07 9.19 -24.55
N ILE A 243 4.30 10.19 -25.01
CA ILE A 243 3.42 10.98 -24.14
C ILE A 243 2.40 10.09 -23.43
N HIS A 244 1.70 9.24 -24.18
CA HIS A 244 0.73 8.30 -23.61
C HIS A 244 1.36 7.36 -22.59
N SER A 245 2.56 6.85 -22.87
CA SER A 245 3.30 5.97 -21.96
C SER A 245 3.67 6.67 -20.64
N VAL A 246 4.10 7.94 -20.71
CA VAL A 246 4.36 8.77 -19.52
C VAL A 246 3.09 8.98 -18.72
N LYS A 247 2.00 9.40 -19.38
CA LYS A 247 0.72 9.64 -18.73
C LYS A 247 0.20 8.38 -18.03
N LYS A 248 0.21 7.24 -18.73
CA LYS A 248 -0.17 5.94 -18.15
C LYS A 248 0.64 5.63 -16.90
N ARG A 249 1.97 5.81 -16.96
CA ARG A 249 2.84 5.52 -15.82
C ARG A 249 2.61 6.45 -14.63
N LEU A 250 2.38 7.75 -14.86
CA LEU A 250 2.05 8.70 -13.80
C LEU A 250 0.70 8.36 -13.16
N ILE A 251 -0.31 8.00 -13.96
CA ILE A 251 -1.62 7.57 -13.44
C ILE A 251 -1.50 6.31 -12.58
N GLU A 252 -0.72 5.30 -13.00
CA GLU A 252 -0.41 4.11 -12.18
C GLU A 252 0.25 4.44 -10.84
N LEU A 253 0.96 5.56 -10.77
CA LEU A 253 1.61 6.07 -9.56
C LEU A 253 0.72 7.03 -8.76
N GLY A 254 -0.57 7.15 -9.09
CA GLY A 254 -1.55 7.93 -8.33
C GLY A 254 -1.69 9.40 -8.75
N PHE A 255 -1.06 9.81 -9.86
CA PHE A 255 -1.25 11.14 -10.45
C PHE A 255 -2.50 11.14 -11.36
N ASP A 256 -3.65 10.80 -10.77
CA ASP A 256 -4.89 10.43 -11.46
C ASP A 256 -5.68 11.60 -12.08
N TRP A 257 -5.28 12.84 -11.78
CA TRP A 257 -5.84 14.05 -12.40
C TRP A 257 -5.35 14.30 -13.84
N ILE A 258 -4.46 13.45 -14.34
CA ILE A 258 -3.95 13.51 -15.72
C ILE A 258 -4.91 12.75 -16.65
N THR A 259 -5.29 13.37 -17.76
CA THR A 259 -6.09 12.71 -18.79
C THR A 259 -5.24 11.75 -19.62
N LEU A 260 -5.63 10.48 -19.70
CA LEU A 260 -4.95 9.48 -20.52
C LEU A 260 -5.27 9.66 -22.00
N ASP A 261 -4.45 10.45 -22.68
CA ASP A 261 -4.48 10.63 -24.13
C ASP A 261 -3.05 10.68 -24.71
N LYS A 262 -2.92 11.10 -25.97
CA LYS A 262 -1.62 11.24 -26.67
C LYS A 262 -1.10 12.69 -26.72
N LYS A 263 -1.69 13.61 -25.96
CA LYS A 263 -1.39 15.06 -26.02
C LYS A 263 -0.69 15.50 -24.75
N MET A 264 0.31 16.36 -24.89
CA MET A 264 0.94 16.98 -23.74
C MET A 264 0.08 18.17 -23.28
N ASP A 265 -0.24 18.22 -22.00
CA ASP A 265 -1.00 19.32 -21.37
C ASP A 265 -0.27 19.84 -20.12
N THR A 266 -0.73 20.99 -19.61
CA THR A 266 -0.14 21.63 -18.43
C THR A 266 -0.21 20.73 -17.20
N ALA A 267 -1.31 19.98 -17.02
CA ALA A 267 -1.47 19.07 -15.88
C ALA A 267 -0.41 17.96 -15.85
N THR A 268 -0.07 17.42 -17.03
CA THR A 268 0.99 16.42 -17.19
C THR A 268 2.36 17.04 -16.93
N VAL A 269 2.62 18.25 -17.45
CA VAL A 269 3.88 18.96 -17.20
C VAL A 269 4.07 19.19 -15.70
N ASP A 270 3.03 19.63 -14.99
CA ASP A 270 3.11 19.91 -13.57
C ASP A 270 3.23 18.64 -12.72
N ALA A 271 2.55 17.55 -13.10
CA ALA A 271 2.76 16.25 -12.47
C ALA A 271 4.19 15.73 -12.64
N ILE A 272 4.82 15.94 -13.81
CA ILE A 272 6.24 15.60 -14.01
C ILE A 272 7.12 16.45 -13.09
N LYS A 273 6.87 17.75 -12.95
CA LYS A 273 7.63 18.61 -12.03
C LYS A 273 7.48 18.15 -10.58
N LEU A 274 6.26 17.82 -10.14
CA LEU A 274 6.00 17.27 -8.81
C LEU A 274 6.78 15.97 -8.61
N PHE A 275 6.67 15.03 -9.55
CA PHE A 275 7.43 13.78 -9.49
C PHE A 275 8.95 14.02 -9.41
N GLN A 276 9.50 14.93 -10.24
CA GLN A 276 10.90 15.35 -10.20
C GLN A 276 11.31 15.92 -8.84
N THR A 277 10.43 16.73 -8.24
CA THR A 277 10.63 17.32 -6.92
C THR A 277 10.75 16.23 -5.87
N ILE A 278 9.78 15.31 -5.84
CA ILE A 278 9.72 14.19 -4.91
C ILE A 278 10.99 13.34 -5.00
N VAL A 279 11.36 12.87 -6.20
CA VAL A 279 12.50 11.95 -6.35
C VAL A 279 13.86 12.63 -6.14
N SER A 280 13.89 13.96 -6.10
CA SER A 280 15.07 14.75 -5.70
C SER A 280 15.14 15.02 -4.19
N GLY A 281 14.09 14.67 -3.43
CA GLY A 281 14.00 14.87 -2.00
C GLY A 281 13.82 16.33 -1.59
N LYS A 282 13.16 17.12 -2.43
CA LYS A 282 12.84 18.52 -2.15
C LYS A 282 11.38 18.68 -1.75
N ASN A 283 11.13 19.70 -0.95
CA ASN A 283 9.81 20.00 -0.42
C ASN A 283 9.04 21.08 -1.20
N SER A 284 9.76 21.93 -1.92
CA SER A 284 9.18 22.93 -2.85
C SER A 284 9.38 22.50 -4.30
N ILE A 285 8.35 22.69 -5.13
CA ILE A 285 8.30 22.31 -6.52
C ILE A 285 9.52 22.83 -7.25
N SER A 286 10.29 21.88 -7.76
CA SER A 286 11.45 22.11 -8.58
C SER A 286 11.51 21.04 -9.66
N GLY A 287 11.56 21.46 -10.91
CA GLY A 287 11.51 20.55 -12.04
C GLY A 287 11.29 21.34 -13.32
N ASP A 288 11.82 20.82 -14.41
CA ASP A 288 11.64 21.41 -15.73
C ASP A 288 10.45 20.82 -16.49
N GLY A 289 9.80 19.79 -15.94
CA GLY A 289 8.69 19.08 -16.58
C GLY A 289 9.11 18.25 -17.79
N LYS A 290 10.40 17.91 -17.88
CA LYS A 290 11.00 17.14 -18.97
C LYS A 290 11.51 15.78 -18.49
N ILE A 291 11.20 14.73 -19.23
CA ILE A 291 11.71 13.39 -19.01
C ILE A 291 12.72 13.10 -20.11
N ASP A 292 14.00 13.20 -19.77
CA ASP A 292 15.09 12.79 -20.65
C ASP A 292 15.36 11.29 -20.55
N VAL A 293 15.48 10.64 -21.71
CA VAL A 293 15.72 9.19 -21.79
C VAL A 293 17.04 8.83 -21.08
N GLY A 294 17.03 7.83 -20.19
CA GLY A 294 18.21 7.40 -19.45
C GLY A 294 18.65 8.34 -18.33
N LYS A 295 17.90 9.41 -18.03
CA LYS A 295 18.18 10.31 -16.91
C LYS A 295 17.38 9.93 -15.66
N THR A 296 17.58 10.69 -14.59
CA THR A 296 17.04 10.43 -13.25
C THR A 296 15.53 10.22 -13.24
N THR A 297 14.76 11.11 -13.86
CA THR A 297 13.28 11.02 -13.90
C THR A 297 12.81 9.77 -14.62
N HIS A 298 13.36 9.47 -15.80
CA HIS A 298 13.05 8.24 -16.52
C HIS A 298 13.38 7.01 -15.67
N SER A 299 14.57 6.98 -15.07
CA SER A 299 15.00 5.84 -14.23
C SER A 299 14.10 5.65 -13.00
N TRP A 300 13.59 6.73 -12.41
CA TRP A 300 12.65 6.65 -11.30
C TRP A 300 11.26 6.21 -11.74
N LEU A 301 10.77 6.63 -12.91
CA LEU A 301 9.51 6.12 -13.45
C LEU A 301 9.57 4.61 -13.71
N GLN A 302 10.76 4.07 -14.03
CA GLN A 302 11.00 2.63 -14.16
C GLN A 302 11.19 1.90 -12.82
N ALA A 303 11.44 2.63 -11.73
CA ALA A 303 11.78 2.03 -10.45
C ALA A 303 10.55 1.34 -9.83
N VAL A 304 10.75 0.15 -9.26
CA VAL A 304 9.72 -0.62 -8.56
C VAL A 304 9.22 0.08 -7.29
N ASN A 305 10.06 0.94 -6.72
CA ASN A 305 9.76 1.77 -5.55
C ASN A 305 9.60 3.24 -5.93
N ALA A 306 9.22 3.55 -7.17
CA ALA A 306 8.81 4.91 -7.54
C ALA A 306 7.74 5.43 -6.56
N PRO A 307 7.80 6.71 -6.17
CA PRO A 307 6.86 7.27 -5.21
C PRO A 307 5.44 7.20 -5.78
N ARG A 308 4.50 6.72 -4.98
CA ARG A 308 3.07 6.79 -5.29
C ARG A 308 2.44 7.97 -4.57
N TRP A 309 1.62 8.72 -5.28
CA TRP A 309 0.82 9.81 -4.73
C TRP A 309 -0.50 9.27 -4.19
N GLN A 310 -0.84 9.59 -2.96
CA GLN A 310 -2.06 9.11 -2.31
C GLN A 310 -2.54 10.05 -1.21
N THR A 311 -3.79 9.89 -0.81
CA THR A 311 -4.31 10.46 0.45
C THR A 311 -3.59 9.81 1.63
N MET A 312 -3.30 10.58 2.68
CA MET A 312 -2.67 10.06 3.89
C MET A 312 -3.64 9.17 4.67
N PRO A 313 -3.10 8.18 5.40
CA PRO A 313 -3.94 7.23 6.12
C PRO A 313 -4.72 7.93 7.24
N ALA A 314 -6.00 7.56 7.41
CA ALA A 314 -6.86 8.13 8.44
C ALA A 314 -6.39 7.85 9.88
N GLY A 315 -5.77 6.68 10.07
CA GLY A 315 -5.43 6.16 11.39
C GLY A 315 -6.65 5.77 12.23
N SER A 316 -6.37 5.36 13.44
CA SER A 316 -7.36 5.00 14.45
C SER A 316 -6.73 5.05 15.84
N GLN A 317 -7.58 5.08 16.86
CA GLN A 317 -7.14 4.97 18.24
C GLN A 317 -6.32 3.68 18.50
N THR A 318 -6.62 2.59 17.79
CA THR A 318 -5.88 1.32 17.91
C THR A 318 -4.51 1.34 17.24
N GLU A 319 -4.38 2.12 16.17
CA GLU A 319 -3.11 2.33 15.48
C GLU A 319 -2.24 3.37 16.19
N GLY A 320 -2.82 4.14 17.11
CA GLY A 320 -2.10 5.12 17.91
C GLY A 320 -1.95 6.48 17.25
N PHE A 321 -2.64 6.71 16.13
CA PHE A 321 -2.65 7.98 15.43
C PHE A 321 -4.02 8.31 14.85
N LEU A 322 -4.26 9.58 14.60
CA LEU A 322 -5.39 10.07 13.84
C LEU A 322 -4.91 11.09 12.83
N ASN A 323 -5.58 11.14 11.71
CA ASN A 323 -5.43 12.20 10.74
C ASN A 323 -6.50 13.26 10.97
N TYR A 324 -6.09 14.43 11.45
CA TYR A 324 -6.99 15.53 11.76
C TYR A 324 -7.61 16.13 10.48
N GLU A 325 -6.85 16.17 9.38
CA GLU A 325 -7.29 16.76 8.11
C GLU A 325 -8.55 16.08 7.54
N LEU A 326 -8.71 14.77 7.76
CA LEU A 326 -9.95 14.08 7.34
C LEU A 326 -11.22 14.53 8.09
N THR A 327 -11.05 15.26 9.19
CA THR A 327 -12.14 15.86 9.96
C THR A 327 -12.24 17.37 9.80
N ASP A 328 -11.22 18.01 9.21
CA ASP A 328 -11.26 19.43 8.86
C ASP A 328 -11.76 19.60 7.42
N THR A 329 -12.97 20.15 7.27
CA THR A 329 -13.55 20.35 5.94
C THR A 329 -13.06 21.62 5.24
N ASN A 330 -12.19 22.41 5.88
CA ASN A 330 -11.75 23.70 5.38
C ASN A 330 -10.38 23.66 4.72
N ASP A 331 -9.66 22.54 4.82
CA ASP A 331 -8.35 22.34 4.21
C ASP A 331 -8.25 20.97 3.52
N THR A 332 -7.33 20.85 2.55
CA THR A 332 -7.12 19.67 1.71
C THR A 332 -5.67 19.21 1.70
N HIS A 333 -4.84 19.65 2.65
CA HIS A 333 -3.42 19.28 2.76
C HIS A 333 -3.18 17.80 3.17
N ASP A 334 -4.03 16.87 2.73
CA ASP A 334 -4.04 15.48 3.17
C ASP A 334 -3.45 14.47 2.14
N PHE A 335 -2.58 14.94 1.25
CA PHE A 335 -1.96 14.12 0.22
C PHE A 335 -0.45 14.09 0.34
N GLY A 336 0.14 13.02 -0.15
CA GLY A 336 1.58 12.89 -0.17
C GLY A 336 2.05 11.57 -0.73
N THR A 337 3.31 11.27 -0.45
CA THR A 337 3.94 10.04 -0.94
C THR A 337 3.58 8.82 -0.09
N ASP A 338 3.60 7.64 -0.70
CA ASP A 338 3.56 6.37 0.04
C ASP A 338 4.69 6.22 1.05
N TRP A 339 5.85 6.85 0.79
CA TRP A 339 6.96 6.94 1.74
C TRP A 339 6.60 7.73 3.00
N MET A 340 5.88 8.86 2.87
CA MET A 340 5.40 9.64 4.01
C MET A 340 4.37 8.86 4.82
N ALA A 341 3.40 8.23 4.16
CA ALA A 341 2.39 7.41 4.83
C ALA A 341 3.02 6.25 5.64
N ASP A 342 4.03 5.58 5.09
CA ASP A 342 4.76 4.52 5.78
C ASP A 342 5.54 5.07 7.00
N ALA A 343 6.12 6.27 6.91
CA ALA A 343 6.80 6.92 8.02
C ALA A 343 5.84 7.29 9.16
N ILE A 344 4.67 7.87 8.83
CA ILE A 344 3.60 8.18 9.78
C ILE A 344 3.17 6.92 10.54
N ARG A 345 2.81 5.85 9.82
CA ARG A 345 2.35 4.59 10.42
C ARG A 345 3.42 3.97 11.33
N SER A 346 4.68 4.00 10.89
CA SER A 346 5.79 3.39 11.64
C SER A 346 6.12 4.19 12.92
N ALA A 347 6.14 5.53 12.83
CA ALA A 347 6.33 6.40 13.99
C ALA A 347 5.15 6.31 14.97
N ALA A 348 3.91 6.30 14.46
CA ALA A 348 2.71 6.13 15.27
C ALA A 348 2.69 4.80 16.03
N ALA A 349 3.01 3.69 15.35
CA ALA A 349 3.11 2.38 15.99
C ALA A 349 4.20 2.36 17.07
N HIS A 350 5.35 2.97 16.80
CA HIS A 350 6.42 3.09 17.79
C HIS A 350 5.98 3.93 19.00
N TYR A 351 5.32 5.08 18.80
CA TYR A 351 4.79 5.91 19.88
C TYR A 351 3.72 5.15 20.69
N ARG A 352 2.81 4.45 20.01
CA ARG A 352 1.80 3.62 20.65
C ARG A 352 2.42 2.57 21.56
N ASP A 353 3.36 1.82 21.01
CA ASP A 353 3.90 0.64 21.65
C ASP A 353 4.84 0.97 22.81
N ASN A 354 5.50 2.13 22.76
CA ASN A 354 6.48 2.54 23.76
C ASN A 354 5.98 3.63 24.74
N TYR A 355 4.84 4.27 24.47
CA TYR A 355 4.33 5.36 25.30
C TYR A 355 2.83 5.28 25.58
N LEU A 356 1.96 5.21 24.55
CA LEU A 356 0.50 5.26 24.77
C LEU A 356 -0.02 4.07 25.60
N LYS A 357 0.56 2.87 25.43
CA LYS A 357 0.15 1.68 26.18
C LYS A 357 0.21 1.86 27.70
N THR A 358 1.16 2.64 28.19
CA THR A 358 1.33 2.92 29.63
C THR A 358 0.82 4.30 30.04
N ASN A 359 0.48 5.16 29.08
CA ASN A 359 -0.04 6.51 29.27
C ASN A 359 -1.35 6.68 28.47
N THR A 360 -2.38 5.92 28.83
CA THR A 360 -3.60 5.79 28.01
C THR A 360 -4.44 7.06 27.88
N SER A 361 -4.19 8.07 28.71
CA SER A 361 -4.82 9.39 28.63
C SER A 361 -4.05 10.39 27.76
N ALA A 362 -2.84 10.04 27.30
CA ALA A 362 -2.06 10.92 26.44
C ALA A 362 -2.70 11.01 25.05
N ALA A 363 -2.47 12.14 24.39
CA ALA A 363 -2.99 12.36 23.05
C ALA A 363 -2.34 11.41 22.04
N LEU A 364 -3.10 11.05 21.01
CA LEU A 364 -2.61 10.24 19.89
C LEU A 364 -1.58 11.02 19.09
N PHE A 365 -0.82 10.32 18.25
CA PHE A 365 -0.02 10.95 17.20
C PHE A 365 -1.01 11.58 16.20
N THR A 366 -1.10 12.91 16.14
CA THR A 366 -2.15 13.59 15.35
C THR A 366 -1.53 14.27 14.14
N VAL A 367 -1.76 13.70 12.97
CA VAL A 367 -1.33 14.24 11.66
C VAL A 367 -2.19 15.45 11.31
N ASN A 368 -1.54 16.50 10.80
CA ASN A 368 -2.13 17.72 10.24
C ASN A 368 -1.69 17.81 8.75
N ASP A 369 -1.06 18.90 8.35
CA ASP A 369 -0.72 19.19 6.96
C ASP A 369 0.38 18.31 6.38
N VAL A 370 0.19 17.85 5.14
CA VAL A 370 1.18 17.12 4.34
C VAL A 370 1.35 17.77 2.97
N SER A 371 0.34 17.73 2.10
CA SER A 371 0.35 18.37 0.79
C SER A 371 -1.04 18.46 0.17
N LEU A 372 -1.24 19.41 -0.74
CA LEU A 372 -2.48 19.53 -1.52
C LEU A 372 -2.71 18.31 -2.43
N PRO A 373 -3.94 18.03 -2.89
CA PRO A 373 -4.26 16.84 -3.69
C PRO A 373 -3.45 16.67 -4.97
N ARG A 374 -2.89 17.76 -5.50
CA ARG A 374 -2.06 17.77 -6.72
C ARG A 374 -0.65 18.31 -6.46
N GLY A 375 -0.24 18.36 -5.19
CA GLY A 375 0.93 19.11 -4.74
C GLY A 375 0.85 20.59 -5.16
N GLY A 376 2.00 21.20 -5.38
CA GLY A 376 2.08 22.55 -5.93
C GLY A 376 2.27 23.64 -4.88
N ASN A 377 2.46 24.88 -5.35
CA ASN A 377 2.75 26.03 -4.49
C ASN A 377 1.65 26.23 -3.44
N THR A 378 2.05 26.17 -2.17
CA THR A 378 1.28 26.47 -0.98
C THR A 378 1.84 27.77 -0.39
N PRO A 379 1.37 28.96 -0.82
CA PRO A 379 2.05 30.24 -0.51
C PRO A 379 2.14 30.55 0.99
N ASP A 380 1.25 30.00 1.78
CA ASP A 380 1.19 30.02 3.23
C ASP A 380 2.02 28.91 3.90
N HIS A 381 2.32 27.82 3.18
CA HIS A 381 2.96 26.59 3.69
C HIS A 381 4.00 26.00 2.70
N ALA A 382 4.94 26.82 2.18
CA ALA A 382 5.84 26.48 1.05
C ALA A 382 6.76 25.23 1.20
N GLY A 383 6.77 24.60 2.37
CA GLY A 383 7.44 23.32 2.62
C GLY A 383 6.59 22.08 2.32
N HIS A 384 5.30 22.24 1.99
CA HIS A 384 4.34 21.14 1.87
C HIS A 384 3.95 20.84 0.42
N GLU A 385 4.75 21.25 -0.56
CA GLU A 385 4.34 21.19 -1.97
C GLU A 385 4.50 19.80 -2.61
N ALA A 386 5.34 18.94 -2.00
CA ALA A 386 5.79 17.67 -2.57
C ALA A 386 5.43 16.42 -1.76
N GLY A 387 4.64 16.54 -0.68
CA GLY A 387 4.21 15.37 0.10
C GLY A 387 5.35 14.59 0.77
N LEU A 388 6.44 15.29 1.08
CA LEU A 388 7.61 14.79 1.80
C LEU A 388 7.80 15.49 3.16
N ALA A 389 6.92 16.43 3.51
CA ALA A 389 6.85 17.12 4.79
C ALA A 389 5.50 16.83 5.45
N CYS A 390 5.46 16.75 6.78
CA CYS A 390 4.26 16.51 7.54
C CYS A 390 4.31 17.25 8.88
N ASP A 391 3.21 17.94 9.18
CA ASP A 391 2.98 18.61 10.44
C ASP A 391 2.14 17.73 11.37
N LEU A 392 2.48 17.76 12.65
CA LEU A 392 1.75 17.11 13.72
C LEU A 392 1.22 18.15 14.70
N GLN A 393 -0.03 17.98 15.11
CA GLN A 393 -0.60 18.79 16.17
C GLN A 393 0.08 18.49 17.52
N LEU A 394 0.26 19.52 18.34
CA LEU A 394 0.87 19.35 19.65
C LEU A 394 -0.06 18.59 20.60
N PRO A 395 0.45 17.59 21.34
CA PRO A 395 -0.33 16.88 22.33
C PRO A 395 -0.60 17.76 23.55
N LYS A 396 -1.80 17.64 24.11
CA LYS A 396 -2.22 18.32 25.34
C LYS A 396 -2.42 17.32 26.47
N THR A 397 -2.35 17.83 27.70
CA THR A 397 -2.50 17.02 28.92
C THR A 397 -3.91 16.46 29.15
N ASP A 398 -4.91 16.93 28.40
CA ASP A 398 -6.29 16.41 28.41
C ASP A 398 -6.53 15.26 27.41
N GLY A 399 -5.47 14.79 26.74
CA GLY A 399 -5.55 13.70 25.75
C GLY A 399 -6.00 14.14 24.36
N LYS A 400 -6.19 15.44 24.12
CA LYS A 400 -6.46 16.00 22.79
C LYS A 400 -5.19 16.62 22.20
N SER A 401 -5.26 17.07 20.94
CA SER A 401 -4.16 17.71 20.23
C SER A 401 -4.56 19.08 19.67
N GLY A 402 -3.57 19.91 19.35
CA GLY A 402 -3.74 21.12 18.53
C GLY A 402 -4.20 22.37 19.30
N GLY A 403 -4.19 23.50 18.59
CA GLY A 403 -4.68 24.80 19.10
C GLY A 403 -3.87 25.41 20.25
N ILE A 404 -2.61 25.02 20.40
CA ILE A 404 -1.70 25.47 21.47
C ILE A 404 -0.28 25.70 20.94
N THR A 405 0.54 26.39 21.72
CA THR A 405 2.00 26.46 21.55
C THR A 405 2.71 25.62 22.63
N TYR A 406 4.00 25.34 22.45
CA TYR A 406 4.81 24.63 23.46
C TYR A 406 4.87 25.35 24.83
N SER A 407 4.57 26.64 24.87
CA SER A 407 4.53 27.46 26.09
C SER A 407 3.19 27.41 26.82
N ALA A 408 2.17 26.76 26.25
CA ALA A 408 0.86 26.64 26.89
C ALA A 408 0.92 25.76 28.15
N GLY A 409 0.20 26.15 29.20
CA GLY A 409 0.18 25.40 30.47
C GLY A 409 -0.41 23.99 30.38
N ASN A 410 -1.14 23.68 29.31
CA ASN A 410 -1.70 22.36 29.02
C ASN A 410 -0.96 21.59 27.92
N PHE A 411 0.22 22.05 27.47
CA PHE A 411 1.08 21.30 26.55
C PHE A 411 1.64 20.05 27.24
N ASP A 412 1.43 18.88 26.65
CA ASP A 412 2.00 17.63 27.16
C ASP A 412 3.39 17.38 26.58
N ARG A 413 4.41 17.98 27.23
CA ARG A 413 5.80 17.82 26.82
C ARG A 413 6.29 16.37 26.88
N ASN A 414 5.72 15.52 27.74
CA ASN A 414 6.15 14.12 27.83
C ASN A 414 5.65 13.32 26.63
N ALA A 415 4.40 13.54 26.21
CA ALA A 415 3.86 12.96 24.99
C ALA A 415 4.63 13.46 23.75
N ALA A 416 4.87 14.78 23.67
CA ALA A 416 5.65 15.37 22.57
C ALA A 416 7.06 14.77 22.48
N ARG A 417 7.75 14.62 23.62
CA ARG A 417 9.06 13.95 23.70
C ARG A 417 9.01 12.52 23.13
N ALA A 418 7.98 11.76 23.48
CA ALA A 418 7.83 10.39 23.01
C ALA A 418 7.51 10.30 21.51
N ILE A 419 6.72 11.24 20.98
CA ILE A 419 6.47 11.39 19.53
C ILE A 419 7.78 11.69 18.79
N LEU A 420 8.57 12.65 19.27
CA LEU A 420 9.87 12.98 18.65
C LEU A 420 10.83 11.79 18.67
N LYS A 421 10.89 11.04 19.77
CA LYS A 421 11.69 9.79 19.83
C LYS A 421 11.21 8.76 18.82
N ALA A 422 9.90 8.63 18.64
CA ALA A 422 9.32 7.71 17.66
C ALA A 422 9.63 8.11 16.21
N LEU A 423 9.60 9.41 15.90
CA LEU A 423 10.03 9.94 14.60
C LEU A 423 11.52 9.68 14.35
N LYS A 424 12.38 9.95 15.34
CA LYS A 424 13.83 9.70 15.24
C LYS A 424 14.20 8.22 15.08
N ALA A 425 13.33 7.30 15.47
CA ALA A 425 13.54 5.88 15.27
C ALA A 425 13.33 5.45 13.80
N GLN A 426 12.76 6.31 12.95
CA GLN A 426 12.50 5.99 11.55
C GLN A 426 13.67 6.42 10.66
N SER A 427 14.28 5.48 9.95
CA SER A 427 15.43 5.77 9.08
C SER A 427 15.10 6.66 7.87
N SER A 428 13.81 6.75 7.50
CA SER A 428 13.33 7.61 6.42
C SER A 428 13.18 9.07 6.84
N VAL A 429 13.01 9.35 8.14
CA VAL A 429 12.84 10.70 8.67
C VAL A 429 14.17 11.44 8.68
N SER A 430 14.20 12.65 8.12
CA SER A 430 15.43 13.41 7.91
C SER A 430 15.57 14.65 8.74
N ASN A 431 14.51 15.43 8.86
CA ASN A 431 14.48 16.70 9.58
C ASN A 431 13.28 16.69 10.50
N ILE A 432 13.45 17.26 11.70
CA ILE A 432 12.37 17.45 12.66
C ILE A 432 12.52 18.84 13.26
N TYR A 433 11.52 19.70 13.06
CA TYR A 433 11.50 21.07 13.57
C TYR A 433 10.42 21.23 14.63
N PHE A 434 10.81 21.77 15.78
CA PHE A 434 9.92 22.14 16.87
C PHE A 434 10.67 23.02 17.87
N ASN A 435 10.04 24.10 18.34
CA ASN A 435 10.71 25.16 19.10
C ASN A 435 10.66 25.03 20.62
N ASP A 436 10.22 23.89 21.18
CA ASP A 436 10.31 23.66 22.62
C ASP A 436 11.79 23.58 23.09
N PRO A 437 12.25 24.49 23.97
CA PRO A 437 13.67 24.55 24.36
C PRO A 437 14.18 23.30 25.08
N ASP A 438 13.32 22.61 25.85
CA ASP A 438 13.71 21.41 26.59
C ASP A 438 13.95 20.26 25.61
N LEU A 439 13.06 20.08 24.63
CA LEU A 439 13.17 19.01 23.63
C LEU A 439 14.31 19.25 22.63
N ILE A 440 14.63 20.51 22.34
CA ILE A 440 15.85 20.88 21.60
C ILE A 440 17.11 20.52 22.40
N ALA A 441 17.14 20.85 23.70
CA ALA A 441 18.28 20.52 24.56
C ALA A 441 18.51 18.99 24.69
N GLU A 442 17.45 18.19 24.54
CA GLU A 442 17.50 16.73 24.45
C GLU A 442 17.96 16.20 23.07
N ASN A 443 18.27 17.08 22.12
CA ASN A 443 18.61 16.76 20.72
C ASN A 443 17.50 15.97 20.00
N LEU A 444 16.23 16.24 20.28
CA LEU A 444 15.11 15.54 19.65
C LEU A 444 14.58 16.24 18.39
N CYS A 445 14.78 17.55 18.29
CA CYS A 445 14.37 18.40 17.18
C CYS A 445 15.33 19.60 17.04
N SER A 446 15.16 20.37 15.96
CA SER A 446 15.86 21.64 15.75
C SER A 446 14.87 22.81 15.76
N ALA A 447 15.34 23.99 16.14
CA ALA A 447 14.53 25.19 16.06
C ALA A 447 14.42 25.69 14.61
N LEU A 448 13.22 26.13 14.22
CA LEU A 448 12.96 26.85 12.97
C LEU A 448 11.82 27.84 13.20
N SER A 449 11.95 29.06 12.67
CA SER A 449 10.91 30.09 12.83
C SER A 449 9.54 29.56 12.41
N GLY A 450 8.49 29.84 13.20
CA GLY A 450 7.11 29.41 12.90
C GLY A 450 6.70 28.04 13.47
N HIS A 451 7.58 27.31 14.14
CA HIS A 451 7.32 25.93 14.63
C HIS A 451 7.03 25.88 16.14
N ASP A 452 6.26 26.85 16.64
CA ASP A 452 5.92 26.94 18.07
C ASP A 452 4.66 26.15 18.43
N ASN A 453 3.81 25.87 17.44
CA ASN A 453 2.44 25.34 17.58
C ASN A 453 2.23 23.97 16.91
N HIS A 454 3.25 23.38 16.32
CA HIS A 454 3.22 22.06 15.68
C HIS A 454 4.63 21.44 15.67
N ILE A 455 4.69 20.12 15.49
CA ILE A 455 5.94 19.41 15.19
C ILE A 455 5.97 19.15 13.69
N HIS A 456 6.99 19.65 13.00
CA HIS A 456 7.19 19.37 11.58
C HIS A 456 8.23 18.28 11.40
N PHE A 457 8.02 17.35 10.47
CA PHE A 457 9.05 16.42 10.07
C PHE A 457 9.05 16.17 8.56
N GLU A 458 10.22 15.81 8.05
CA GLU A 458 10.42 15.51 6.63
C GLU A 458 10.90 14.08 6.44
N VAL A 459 10.58 13.49 5.29
CA VAL A 459 11.11 12.18 4.86
C VAL A 459 11.99 12.32 3.62
N LYS A 460 13.02 11.49 3.53
CA LYS A 460 13.89 11.39 2.36
C LYS A 460 13.40 10.33 1.38
N PRO A 461 13.64 10.53 0.07
CA PRO A 461 13.52 9.45 -0.89
C PRO A 461 14.36 8.25 -0.45
N PRO A 462 13.82 7.03 -0.48
CA PRO A 462 14.62 5.85 -0.31
C PRO A 462 15.64 5.77 -1.44
N ALA A 463 16.65 4.90 -1.28
CA ALA A 463 17.49 4.61 -2.43
C ALA A 463 16.62 4.06 -3.59
N ARG A 464 16.98 4.39 -4.83
CA ARG A 464 16.22 3.98 -6.02
C ARG A 464 16.45 2.50 -6.28
N GLY A 465 15.39 1.71 -6.34
CA GLY A 465 15.48 0.31 -6.77
C GLY A 465 15.88 0.27 -8.25
N THR A 466 16.96 -0.45 -8.60
CA THR A 466 17.44 -0.57 -9.98
C THR A 466 17.17 -1.95 -10.57
N ILE A 467 16.98 -1.97 -11.89
CA ILE A 467 16.96 -3.16 -12.75
C ILE A 467 18.19 -3.04 -13.67
N GLU A 468 19.15 -3.99 -13.64
CA GLU A 468 20.36 -3.93 -14.51
C GLU A 468 20.09 -4.43 -15.94
N ARG A 469 20.69 -3.77 -16.96
CA ARG A 469 20.46 -4.06 -18.39
C ARG A 469 21.17 -5.30 -18.94
N HIS A 470 22.25 -5.80 -18.31
CA HIS A 470 22.91 -7.02 -18.80
C HIS A 470 22.09 -8.30 -18.57
N ASP A 471 21.06 -8.18 -17.73
CA ASP A 471 20.13 -9.25 -17.46
C ASP A 471 18.89 -9.24 -18.37
N LEU A 472 18.83 -8.40 -19.41
CA LEU A 472 17.66 -8.33 -20.32
C LEU A 472 17.42 -9.59 -21.18
N LYS A 473 18.26 -10.63 -21.08
CA LYS A 473 17.98 -11.98 -21.60
C LYS A 473 17.64 -13.00 -20.52
N HIS A 474 17.85 -12.70 -19.24
CA HIS A 474 17.65 -13.63 -18.12
C HIS A 474 17.13 -13.00 -16.81
N TYR A 475 16.51 -11.81 -16.85
CA TYR A 475 15.82 -11.17 -15.72
C TYR A 475 14.44 -10.62 -16.13
N HIS A 476 13.41 -11.01 -15.38
CA HIS A 476 12.40 -10.06 -14.88
C HIS A 476 12.75 -9.82 -13.41
N SER A 477 12.96 -8.56 -13.05
CA SER A 477 14.08 -8.14 -12.22
C SER A 477 13.74 -7.85 -10.75
N GLY A 478 14.43 -8.56 -9.85
CA GLY A 478 14.70 -8.10 -8.49
C GLY A 478 15.85 -7.09 -8.45
N GLY A 479 15.87 -6.24 -7.41
CA GLY A 479 16.95 -5.28 -7.16
C GLY A 479 16.99 -4.87 -5.68
N ARG A 480 17.95 -5.46 -4.95
CA ARG A 480 18.34 -5.13 -3.56
C ARG A 480 18.68 -3.65 -3.38
N LEU A 481 18.42 -3.13 -2.18
CA LEU A 481 19.13 -1.97 -1.64
C LEU A 481 19.77 -2.28 -0.29
N TYR A 482 21.01 -1.83 -0.22
CA TYR A 482 21.98 -1.80 0.86
C TYR A 482 21.44 -1.33 2.23
N GLN A 483 21.94 -1.94 3.32
CA GLN A 483 22.42 -1.19 4.50
C GLN A 483 23.67 -1.89 5.07
N GLY A 484 24.67 -1.08 5.43
CA GLY A 484 25.96 -1.53 5.98
C GLY A 484 25.99 -1.64 7.50
N SER A 485 27.06 -2.27 7.98
CA SER A 485 27.68 -2.21 9.33
C SER A 485 26.73 -2.26 10.54
N TYR A 486 26.69 -3.38 11.26
CA TYR A 486 27.71 -3.92 12.17
C TYR A 486 27.62 -5.44 12.25
#